data_AF-A0A2I4HNJ4-F1
#
_entry.id   AF-A0A2I4HNJ4-F1
#
_cell.length_a   1.000
_cell.length_b   1.000
_cell.length_c   1.000
_cell.angle_alpha   90.00
_cell.angle_beta   90.00
_cell.angle_gamma   90.00
#
_symmetry.space_group_name_H-M   'P 1'
#
loop_
_entity.id
_entity.type
_entity.pdbx_description
1 polymer ?
#
loop_
_entity_poly.entity_id
_entity_poly.type
_entity_poly.pdbx_seq_one_letter_code
_entity_poly.pdbx_strand_id
1 'polypeptide(L)'
;MEGDIFSGIGNGTDQVDSKVLQTFQKNFVQVQDILDQNRLLINEINQNHESKIPDDLSRNVSLIRELNNNIRRVVDLYADLSSSFTKSVEASSEGDSGGSLKSNGKASQKRIRSG
;
A
#
# COMPACT_ATOMS: atom_id res chain seq x y z
N MET A 1 -7.48 -0.70 -27.64
CA MET A 1 -6.64 -0.01 -26.66
C MET A 1 -7.56 0.61 -25.64
N GLU A 2 -7.32 0.26 -24.37
CA GLU A 2 -7.72 0.97 -23.15
C GLU A 2 -9.21 1.14 -22.82
N GLY A 3 -9.60 0.55 -21.68
CA GLY A 3 -10.89 0.77 -21.03
C GLY A 3 -11.34 -0.51 -20.33
N ASP A 4 -11.72 -0.39 -19.06
CA ASP A 4 -12.47 -1.40 -18.28
C ASP A 4 -11.72 -2.54 -17.60
N ILE A 5 -10.63 -2.23 -16.88
CA ILE A 5 -10.22 -3.08 -15.73
C ILE A 5 -10.95 -2.67 -14.43
N PHE A 6 -11.66 -1.54 -14.41
CA PHE A 6 -12.21 -0.94 -13.19
C PHE A 6 -13.73 -1.09 -12.97
N SER A 7 -14.49 -1.67 -13.91
CA SER A 7 -15.97 -1.69 -13.84
C SER A 7 -16.57 -2.76 -12.91
N GLY A 8 -15.74 -3.59 -12.26
CA GLY A 8 -16.19 -4.62 -11.32
C GLY A 8 -16.24 -4.20 -9.84
N ILE A 9 -15.86 -2.96 -9.52
CA ILE A 9 -15.80 -2.46 -8.14
C ILE A 9 -17.08 -1.67 -7.85
N GLY A 10 -18.18 -2.40 -7.75
CA GLY A 10 -19.46 -1.84 -7.36
C GLY A 10 -19.47 -1.49 -5.86
N ASN A 11 -19.58 -0.18 -5.58
CA ASN A 11 -20.25 0.38 -4.40
C ASN A 11 -19.56 0.33 -3.02
N GLY A 12 -18.24 0.08 -2.94
CA GLY A 12 -17.50 0.06 -1.66
C GLY A 12 -16.20 0.88 -1.59
N THR A 13 -15.79 1.55 -2.68
CA THR A 13 -14.46 2.19 -2.79
C THR A 13 -14.40 3.68 -2.48
N ASP A 14 -15.50 4.31 -2.11
CA ASP A 14 -15.54 5.77 -1.88
C ASP A 14 -14.83 6.22 -0.58
N GLN A 15 -14.19 5.30 0.15
CA GLN A 15 -13.43 5.59 1.36
C GLN A 15 -12.13 4.79 1.42
N VAL A 16 -11.28 4.84 0.38
CA VAL A 16 -9.85 4.64 0.66
C VAL A 16 -9.46 5.77 1.61
N ASP A 17 -9.18 5.43 2.86
CA ASP A 17 -8.92 6.39 3.94
C ASP A 17 -7.84 7.39 3.47
N SER A 18 -8.16 8.69 3.52
CA SER A 18 -7.26 9.79 3.14
C SER A 18 -5.89 9.66 3.83
N LYS A 19 -5.87 9.08 5.03
CA LYS A 19 -4.66 8.76 5.79
C LYS A 19 -3.78 7.71 5.12
N VAL A 20 -4.37 6.71 4.48
CA VAL A 20 -3.64 5.67 3.72
C VAL A 20 -3.02 6.28 2.48
N LEU A 21 -3.75 7.14 1.77
CA LEU A 21 -3.23 7.84 0.60
C LEU A 21 -2.05 8.75 0.97
N GLN A 22 -2.15 9.49 2.08
CA GLN A 22 -1.05 10.31 2.59
C GLN A 22 0.18 9.45 2.94
N THR A 23 -0.03 8.29 3.55
CA THR A 23 1.04 7.34 3.89
C THR A 23 1.71 6.79 2.63
N PHE A 24 0.92 6.46 1.60
CA PHE A 24 1.40 6.07 0.27
C PHE A 24 2.33 7.12 -0.33
N GLN A 25 1.85 8.37 -0.42
CA GLN A 25 2.62 9.45 -1.02
C GLN A 25 3.95 9.68 -0.29
N LYS A 26 3.91 9.71 1.05
CA LYS A 26 5.09 9.89 1.89
C LYS A 26 6.11 8.75 1.71
N ASN A 27 5.66 7.50 1.67
CA ASN A 27 6.55 6.35 1.50
C ASN A 27 7.13 6.30 0.10
N PHE A 28 6.36 6.67 -0.93
CA PHE A 28 6.84 6.70 -2.30
C PHE A 28 7.99 7.68 -2.51
N VAL A 29 7.86 8.92 -1.99
CA VAL A 29 8.94 9.92 -2.05
C VAL A 29 10.19 9.40 -1.35
N GLN A 30 10.04 8.80 -0.16
CA GLN A 30 11.20 8.24 0.57
C GLN A 30 11.88 7.08 -0.19
N VAL A 31 11.11 6.18 -0.80
CA VAL A 31 11.67 5.11 -1.61
C VAL A 31 12.43 5.70 -2.79
N GLN A 32 11.88 6.71 -3.47
CA GLN A 32 12.55 7.37 -4.58
C GLN A 32 13.87 8.01 -4.14
N ASP A 33 13.88 8.76 -3.04
CA ASP A 33 15.11 9.36 -2.49
C ASP A 33 16.19 8.31 -2.19
N ILE A 34 15.79 7.16 -1.63
CA ILE A 34 16.72 6.06 -1.33
C ILE A 34 17.26 5.41 -2.62
N LEU A 35 16.42 5.26 -3.65
CA LEU A 35 16.84 4.68 -4.93
C LEU A 35 17.76 5.64 -5.71
N ASP A 36 17.52 6.94 -5.63
CA ASP A 36 18.40 7.96 -6.18
C ASP A 36 19.77 7.94 -5.49
N GLN A 37 19.80 7.74 -4.16
CA GLN A 37 21.06 7.51 -3.43
C GLN A 37 21.76 6.22 -3.88
N ASN A 38 21.03 5.12 -4.06
CA ASN A 38 21.60 3.87 -4.58
C ASN A 38 22.23 4.06 -5.97
N ARG A 39 21.60 4.87 -6.83
CA ARG A 39 22.17 5.21 -8.14
C ARG A 39 23.52 5.90 -8.01
N LEU A 40 23.67 6.84 -7.07
CA LEU A 40 24.94 7.52 -6.82
C LEU A 40 26.00 6.56 -6.24
N LEU A 41 25.62 5.71 -5.28
CA LEU A 41 26.52 4.70 -4.71
C LEU A 41 27.04 3.73 -5.77
N ILE A 42 26.17 3.24 -6.66
CA ILE A 42 26.56 2.34 -7.75
C ILE A 42 27.56 3.03 -8.69
N ASN A 43 27.32 4.31 -9.01
CA ASN A 43 28.25 5.06 -9.85
C ASN A 43 29.63 5.20 -9.19
N GLU A 44 29.71 5.52 -7.90
CA GLU A 44 30.98 5.59 -7.15
C GLU A 44 31.67 4.21 -7.09
N ILE A 45 30.90 3.15 -6.82
CA ILE A 45 31.43 1.77 -6.80
C ILE A 45 32.06 1.41 -8.15
N ASN A 46 31.39 1.74 -9.25
CA ASN A 46 31.89 1.48 -10.60
C ASN A 46 33.16 2.29 -10.90
N GLN A 47 33.19 3.57 -10.53
CA GLN A 47 34.38 4.42 -10.70
C GLN A 47 35.59 3.88 -9.92
N ASN A 48 35.38 3.47 -8.68
CA ASN A 48 36.42 2.84 -7.85
C ASN A 48 36.90 1.52 -8.46
N HIS A 49 36.01 0.74 -9.08
CA HIS A 49 36.37 -0.50 -9.76
C HIS A 49 37.20 -0.25 -11.03
N GLU A 50 36.84 0.78 -11.80
CA GLU A 50 37.54 1.20 -13.02
C GLU A 50 38.92 1.80 -12.70
N SER A 51 39.06 2.56 -11.60
CA SER A 51 40.33 3.17 -11.19
C SER A 51 41.37 2.13 -10.78
N LYS A 52 40.94 0.97 -10.25
CA LYS A 52 41.77 -0.12 -9.72
C LYS A 52 42.74 0.32 -8.61
N ILE A 53 42.47 1.46 -7.96
CA ILE A 53 43.24 1.93 -6.82
C ILE A 53 42.86 1.06 -5.61
N PRO A 54 43.81 0.41 -4.93
CA PRO A 54 43.50 -0.53 -3.83
C PRO A 54 42.65 0.06 -2.70
N ASP A 55 42.89 1.33 -2.37
CA ASP A 55 42.16 2.04 -1.31
C ASP A 55 40.69 2.28 -1.70
N ASP A 56 40.45 2.67 -2.96
CA ASP A 56 39.10 2.87 -3.51
C ASP A 56 38.32 1.54 -3.58
N LEU A 57 38.99 0.46 -3.98
CA LEU A 57 38.39 -0.88 -3.95
C LEU A 57 38.02 -1.32 -2.53
N SER A 58 38.82 -0.94 -1.53
CA SER A 58 38.49 -1.20 -0.12
C SER A 58 37.27 -0.39 0.32
N ARG A 59 37.13 0.86 -0.16
CA ARG A 59 35.95 1.72 0.06
C ARG A 59 34.66 1.13 -0.53
N ASN A 60 34.75 0.39 -1.64
CA ASN A 60 33.57 -0.29 -2.22
C ASN A 60 32.88 -1.24 -1.23
N VAL A 61 33.62 -1.84 -0.30
CA VAL A 61 33.02 -2.70 0.74
C VAL A 61 32.04 -1.93 1.61
N SER A 62 32.39 -0.70 2.04
CA SER A 62 31.49 0.14 2.81
C SER A 62 30.31 0.66 1.97
N LEU A 63 30.56 1.07 0.72
CA LEU A 63 29.51 1.58 -0.17
C LEU A 63 28.47 0.49 -0.49
N ILE A 64 28.90 -0.76 -0.71
CA ILE A 64 28.00 -1.90 -0.93
C ILE A 64 27.19 -2.21 0.33
N ARG A 65 27.78 -2.07 1.53
CA ARG A 65 27.01 -2.22 2.78
C ARG A 65 25.93 -1.15 2.89
N GLU A 66 26.23 0.08 2.53
CA GLU A 66 25.27 1.18 2.52
C GLU A 66 24.13 0.92 1.52
N LEU A 67 24.47 0.52 0.29
CA LEU A 67 23.50 0.11 -0.74
C LEU A 67 22.58 -1.00 -0.23
N ASN A 68 23.13 -2.04 0.40
CA ASN A 68 22.34 -3.14 0.97
C ASN A 68 21.43 -2.66 2.11
N ASN A 69 21.88 -1.73 2.95
CA ASN A 69 21.03 -1.14 3.99
C ASN A 69 19.89 -0.31 3.39
N ASN A 70 20.15 0.43 2.32
CA ASN A 70 19.12 1.16 1.59
C ASN A 70 18.06 0.23 1.01
N ILE A 71 18.45 -0.92 0.44
CA ILE A 71 17.49 -1.93 -0.04
C ILE A 71 16.64 -2.48 1.10
N ARG A 72 17.22 -2.78 2.27
CA ARG A 72 16.45 -3.20 3.45
C ARG A 72 15.40 -2.15 3.84
N ARG A 73 15.78 -0.87 3.88
CA ARG A 73 14.86 0.24 4.19
C ARG A 73 13.73 0.35 3.18
N VAL A 74 14.00 0.14 1.89
CA VAL A 74 12.96 0.12 0.85
C VAL A 74 11.99 -1.04 1.08
N VAL A 75 12.49 -2.23 1.42
CA VAL A 75 11.65 -3.38 1.75
C VAL A 75 10.75 -3.08 2.96
N ASP A 76 11.30 -2.49 4.02
CA ASP A 76 10.54 -2.11 5.22
C ASP A 76 9.43 -1.10 4.89
N LEU A 77 9.74 -0.07 4.10
CA LEU A 77 8.75 0.93 3.66
C LEU A 77 7.59 0.30 2.87
N TYR A 78 7.88 -0.68 2.01
CA TYR A 78 6.85 -1.40 1.28
C TYR A 78 6.02 -2.34 2.18
N ALA A 79 6.65 -2.99 3.16
CA ALA A 79 5.96 -3.83 4.14
C ALA A 79 4.97 -3.01 4.98
N ASP A 80 5.40 -1.86 5.48
CA ASP A 80 4.58 -0.92 6.24
C ASP A 80 3.40 -0.40 5.40
N LEU A 81 3.65 -0.13 4.13
CA LEU A 81 2.65 0.35 3.20
C LEU A 81 1.57 -0.71 2.92
N SER A 82 2.00 -1.95 2.63
CA SER A 82 1.10 -3.07 2.42
C SER A 82 0.25 -3.35 3.65
N SER A 83 0.86 -3.36 4.84
CA SER A 83 0.17 -3.56 6.12
C SER A 83 -0.86 -2.45 6.39
N SER A 84 -0.52 -1.19 6.13
CA SER A 84 -1.42 -0.06 6.30
C SER A 84 -2.62 -0.12 5.35
N PHE A 85 -2.40 -0.56 4.11
CA PHE A 85 -3.46 -0.74 3.13
C PHE A 85 -4.42 -1.86 3.53
N THR A 86 -3.91 -3.04 3.88
CA THR A 86 -4.73 -4.18 4.30
C THR A 86 -5.64 -3.82 5.47
N LYS A 87 -5.09 -3.16 6.51
CA LYS A 87 -5.88 -2.70 7.67
C LYS A 87 -7.00 -1.74 7.31
N SER A 88 -6.77 -0.86 6.32
CA SER A 88 -7.81 0.08 5.88
C SER A 88 -8.94 -0.60 5.14
N VAL A 89 -8.64 -1.63 4.36
CA VAL A 89 -9.66 -2.41 3.65
C VAL A 89 -10.48 -3.24 4.64
N GLU A 90 -9.84 -3.88 5.62
CA GLU A 90 -10.51 -4.61 6.69
C GLU A 90 -11.44 -3.71 7.50
N ALA A 91 -10.97 -2.51 7.90
CA ALA A 91 -11.79 -1.54 8.64
C ALA A 91 -13.00 -1.02 7.83
N SER A 92 -12.91 -0.98 6.49
CA SER A 92 -14.03 -0.60 5.62
C SER A 92 -15.10 -1.71 5.53
N SER A 93 -14.72 -2.97 5.70
CA SER A 93 -15.62 -4.13 5.60
C SER A 93 -16.47 -4.38 6.84
N GLU A 94 -16.06 -3.94 8.03
CA GLU A 94 -16.78 -4.19 9.30
C GLU A 94 -18.01 -3.28 9.51
N GLY A 95 -18.25 -2.31 8.62
CA GLY A 95 -19.35 -1.34 8.70
C GLY A 95 -20.71 -1.80 8.17
N ASP A 96 -20.81 -2.92 7.45
CA ASP A 96 -22.05 -3.31 6.73
C ASP A 96 -22.93 -4.33 7.48
N SER A 97 -22.50 -4.83 8.65
CA SER A 97 -23.31 -5.77 9.46
C SER A 97 -24.07 -5.08 10.59
N GLY A 98 -24.74 -3.98 10.29
CA GLY A 98 -25.71 -3.32 11.16
C GLY A 98 -27.09 -3.96 11.06
N GLY A 99 -27.27 -5.14 11.65
CA GLY A 99 -28.55 -5.83 11.68
C GLY A 99 -29.66 -4.98 12.32
N SER A 100 -30.77 -4.77 11.60
CA SER A 100 -32.13 -4.67 12.15
C SER A 100 -33.16 -4.47 11.03
N LEU A 101 -33.45 -5.53 10.26
CA LEU A 101 -34.74 -5.61 9.56
C LEU A 101 -35.82 -5.95 10.60
N LYS A 102 -36.26 -4.95 11.37
CA LYS A 102 -37.55 -5.02 12.07
C LYS A 102 -38.65 -4.78 11.03
N SER A 103 -39.05 -5.83 10.32
CA SER A 103 -40.26 -5.81 9.51
C SER A 103 -41.48 -5.78 10.43
N ASN A 104 -41.94 -4.58 10.79
CA ASN A 104 -43.16 -4.38 11.56
C ASN A 104 -44.39 -4.55 10.66
N GLY A 105 -44.71 -5.80 10.31
CA GLY A 105 -45.91 -6.16 9.54
C GLY A 105 -47.07 -6.55 10.46
N LYS A 106 -47.77 -5.57 11.06
CA LYS A 106 -49.10 -5.83 11.64
C LYS A 106 -50.14 -5.93 10.52
N ALA A 107 -50.31 -7.13 9.96
CA ALA A 107 -51.44 -7.45 9.09
C ALA A 107 -52.63 -7.91 9.94
N SER A 108 -53.58 -7.00 10.15
CA SER A 108 -54.88 -7.27 10.74
C SER A 108 -55.72 -8.13 9.79
N GLN A 109 -55.85 -9.44 10.04
CA GLN A 109 -56.70 -10.32 9.25
C GLN A 109 -57.67 -11.09 10.13
N LYS A 110 -58.88 -10.55 10.34
CA LYS A 110 -60.10 -11.32 10.61
C LYS A 110 -61.32 -10.53 10.14
N ARG A 111 -62.02 -11.03 9.12
CA ARG A 111 -63.49 -11.08 9.00
C ARG A 111 -63.83 -11.72 7.64
N ILE A 112 -64.23 -12.98 7.66
CA ILE A 112 -65.10 -13.56 6.64
C ILE A 112 -66.35 -14.00 7.40
N ARG A 113 -67.50 -13.41 7.05
CA ARG A 113 -68.83 -13.86 7.47
C ARG A 113 -69.33 -14.81 6.38
N SER A 114 -69.73 -16.01 6.76
CA SER A 114 -70.46 -16.93 5.88
C SER A 114 -71.95 -16.61 5.96
N GLY A 115 -72.58 -16.50 4.79
CA GLY A 115 -74.00 -16.70 4.57
C GLY A 115 -74.16 -17.86 3.59
#